data_AF-A0A7Z8QGA9-F1
#
_entry.id   AF-A0A7Z8QGA9-F1
#
_cell.length_a   1.000
_cell.length_b   1.000
_cell.length_c   1.000
_cell.angle_alpha   90.00
_cell.angle_beta   90.00
_cell.angle_gamma   90.00
#
_symmetry.space_group_name_H-M   'P 1'
#
loop_
_entity.id
_entity.type
_entity.pdbx_description
1 polymer ?
#
loop_
_entity_poly.entity_id
_entity_poly.type
_entity_poly.pdbx_seq_one_letter_code
_entity_poly.pdbx_strand_id
1 'polypeptide(L)'
;MINTLIRVDTHYTRSINLERDADSTDVLKAYIPTTRAIQVLERIAKTFHTQSELRAWSLTAPYGSGKSSFAVFLSHLLEANDLATHQLASEILIENGQLALANNISKHLIEKGNKGYCKILLTGSPEPLNARFVLAMYNGAEAFWKNTRSPSIVKKLSDARQEILNVSEVLNLLKELQQAVAKAGGAGCLCVIDEMGKFLEYEARHQGVNDVFLLQELAEWAHKGHQANLLLFVLMHQDFEQYAKGLAKTQKDEWQKVQGRFESIPFLESTEQTLKLLAAAFKNDLSETEEQQLNSKTTEITTILAAQNSLSDTLIGSDLFVQCYPLHPLSLLILPVLCQKVAQNERTLFSYLGSSEAFGFKERLQGIKTLEDWILPWEIFEYFIHNQPTATTDHLTHRRWKEVVSALERLGDAPAVEHQLLKSIGLFNIIGNQGSFKASPELVNLCLSDRETLNMALESLLEKSLIKYQKFNGEYRVWQGSDFDLELEIKTLKQQLGRDSLADILSQRNPLLPLVACKYSIQQGTLRYFLPLYVDRYNYKQIDLSSQTAKIIIFLAEHEDDIQLFTQLQKKDGKPLNLYLLAKNAPQLREVITEIQALERIENENQALNADPVAQRELKDYLSHVQQQEEQL
;
A
#
# COMPACT_ATOMS: atom_id res chain seq x y z
N MET A 1 10.40 33.29 22.64
CA MET A 1 9.12 32.61 22.38
C MET A 1 9.44 31.16 22.11
N ILE A 2 8.67 30.21 22.64
CA ILE A 2 9.03 28.78 22.59
C ILE A 2 9.13 28.25 21.16
N ASN A 3 8.33 28.80 20.24
CA ASN A 3 8.36 28.47 18.82
C ASN A 3 9.75 28.64 18.14
N THR A 4 10.64 29.52 18.64
CA THR A 4 11.98 29.71 18.04
C THR A 4 12.98 28.64 18.48
N LEU A 5 12.66 27.87 19.52
CA LEU A 5 13.51 26.82 20.10
C LEU A 5 13.28 25.46 19.45
N ILE A 6 12.28 25.34 18.57
CA ILE A 6 11.87 24.08 17.97
C ILE A 6 12.05 24.19 16.47
N ARG A 7 12.72 23.19 15.90
CA ARG A 7 12.89 23.05 14.45
C ARG A 7 12.64 21.61 14.05
N VAL A 8 12.12 21.42 12.86
CA VAL A 8 11.97 20.09 12.26
C VAL A 8 12.88 19.99 11.04
N ASP A 9 13.68 18.93 11.02
CA ASP A 9 14.53 18.61 9.89
C ASP A 9 13.72 17.93 8.78
N THR A 10 13.57 18.61 7.65
CA THR A 10 12.77 18.11 6.54
C THR A 10 13.53 17.13 5.63
N HIS A 11 14.78 16.79 5.93
CA HIS A 11 15.52 15.81 5.10
C HIS A 11 14.84 14.42 5.08
N TYR A 12 14.11 14.07 6.15
CA TYR A 12 13.31 12.84 6.26
C TYR A 12 12.02 12.84 5.42
N THR A 13 11.68 13.96 4.75
CA THR A 13 10.41 14.13 4.02
C THR A 13 10.46 13.69 2.55
N ARG A 14 11.65 13.45 1.98
CA ARG A 14 11.80 13.17 0.55
C ARG A 14 11.52 11.70 0.24
N SER A 15 10.64 11.44 -0.75
CA SER A 15 10.41 10.09 -1.27
C SER A 15 11.67 9.56 -1.96
N ILE A 16 12.14 8.39 -1.51
CA ILE A 16 13.28 7.70 -2.09
C ILE A 16 12.80 6.89 -3.29
N ASN A 17 13.48 7.08 -4.42
CA ASN A 17 13.35 6.22 -5.58
C ASN A 17 14.62 5.38 -5.68
N LEU A 18 14.45 4.06 -5.72
CA LEU A 18 15.56 3.11 -5.64
C LEU A 18 16.62 3.34 -6.74
N GLU A 19 16.20 3.62 -7.98
CA GLU A 19 17.12 3.79 -9.10
C GLU A 19 17.78 5.18 -9.12
N ARG A 20 17.01 6.23 -8.84
CA ARG A 20 17.51 7.62 -8.83
C ARG A 20 18.45 7.88 -7.66
N ASP A 21 18.12 7.35 -6.50
CA ASP A 21 18.82 7.66 -5.25
C ASP A 21 19.83 6.56 -4.85
N ALA A 22 20.10 5.58 -5.75
CA ALA A 22 21.00 4.44 -5.54
C ALA A 22 22.44 4.81 -5.12
N ASP A 23 22.89 6.01 -5.48
CA ASP A 23 24.23 6.54 -5.17
C ASP A 23 24.15 7.83 -4.31
N SER A 24 23.00 8.11 -3.67
CA SER A 24 22.80 9.33 -2.88
C SER A 24 23.35 9.19 -1.46
N THR A 25 24.46 9.88 -1.20
CA THR A 25 25.05 9.96 0.16
C THR A 25 24.16 10.70 1.16
N ASP A 26 23.34 11.64 0.70
CA ASP A 26 22.39 12.37 1.57
C ASP A 26 21.29 11.45 2.11
N VAL A 27 20.77 10.55 1.25
CA VAL A 27 19.79 9.54 1.66
C VAL A 27 20.40 8.58 2.68
N LEU A 28 21.66 8.18 2.46
CA LEU A 28 22.39 7.32 3.39
C LEU A 28 22.59 7.98 4.76
N LYS A 29 23.02 9.25 4.81
CA LYS A 29 23.22 9.99 6.07
C LYS A 29 21.94 10.17 6.89
N ALA A 30 20.80 10.28 6.21
CA ALA A 30 19.50 10.41 6.85
C ALA A 30 18.87 9.06 7.25
N TYR A 31 19.52 7.93 6.95
CA TYR A 31 18.96 6.63 7.26
C TYR A 31 19.15 6.28 8.74
N ILE A 32 18.05 5.95 9.42
CA ILE A 32 18.04 5.50 10.81
C ILE A 32 17.70 4.01 10.83
N PRO A 33 18.65 3.13 11.19
CA PRO A 33 18.39 1.69 11.25
C PRO A 33 17.38 1.35 12.36
N THR A 34 16.20 0.89 11.96
CA THR A 34 15.18 0.43 12.89
C THR A 34 15.48 -0.98 13.39
N THR A 35 14.84 -1.39 14.49
CA THR A 35 14.97 -2.77 14.99
C THR A 35 14.59 -3.82 13.93
N ARG A 36 13.56 -3.56 13.11
CA ARG A 36 13.20 -4.48 12.01
C ARG A 36 14.28 -4.50 10.94
N ALA A 37 14.80 -3.35 10.51
CA ALA A 37 15.90 -3.31 9.56
C ALA A 37 17.11 -4.12 10.05
N ILE A 38 17.50 -3.97 11.32
CA ILE A 38 18.59 -4.75 11.91
C ILE A 38 18.30 -6.25 11.89
N GLN A 39 17.10 -6.68 12.29
CA GLN A 39 16.71 -8.10 12.23
C GLN A 39 16.79 -8.67 10.81
N VAL A 40 16.39 -7.90 9.80
CA VAL A 40 16.52 -8.30 8.40
C VAL A 40 17.99 -8.42 8.00
N LEU A 41 18.83 -7.44 8.35
CA LEU A 41 20.28 -7.50 8.07
C LEU A 41 20.96 -8.70 8.74
N GLU A 42 20.60 -9.01 9.98
CA GLU A 42 21.11 -10.20 10.68
C GLU A 42 20.72 -11.49 9.97
N ARG A 43 19.49 -11.59 9.46
CA ARG A 43 19.05 -12.74 8.64
C ARG A 43 19.85 -12.83 7.36
N ILE A 44 20.02 -11.72 6.64
CA ILE A 44 20.83 -11.66 5.42
C ILE A 44 22.25 -12.15 5.70
N ALA A 45 22.89 -11.61 6.74
CA ALA A 45 24.27 -11.94 7.10
C ALA A 45 24.46 -13.43 7.41
N LYS A 46 23.42 -14.12 7.93
CA LYS A 46 23.46 -15.57 8.16
C LYS A 46 23.46 -16.38 6.85
N THR A 47 23.01 -15.82 5.73
CA THR A 47 22.90 -16.53 4.44
C THR A 47 24.11 -16.38 3.51
N PHE A 48 25.16 -15.69 3.94
CA PHE A 48 26.36 -15.39 3.15
C PHE A 48 27.20 -16.62 2.77
N HIS A 49 26.99 -17.76 3.42
CA HIS A 49 27.62 -19.04 3.05
C HIS A 49 27.17 -19.53 1.66
N THR A 50 27.89 -20.49 1.09
CA THR A 50 27.65 -21.01 -0.27
C THR A 50 26.77 -22.26 -0.32
N GLN A 51 26.10 -22.60 0.79
CA GLN A 51 25.17 -23.76 0.84
C GLN A 51 23.77 -23.33 0.36
N SER A 52 22.89 -24.28 0.07
CA SER A 52 21.50 -23.96 -0.26
C SER A 52 20.80 -23.37 0.96
N GLU A 53 20.13 -22.23 0.78
CA GLU A 53 19.46 -21.46 1.84
C GLU A 53 18.43 -20.53 1.21
N LEU A 54 17.36 -20.15 1.92
CA LEU A 54 16.40 -19.17 1.39
C LEU A 54 17.07 -17.79 1.29
N ARG A 55 17.21 -17.27 0.06
CA ARG A 55 17.77 -15.93 -0.24
C ARG A 55 16.83 -15.06 -1.07
N ALA A 56 15.56 -15.42 -1.07
CA ALA A 56 14.49 -14.67 -1.70
C ALA A 56 13.59 -14.14 -0.58
N TRP A 57 13.52 -12.81 -0.43
CA TRP A 57 12.80 -12.12 0.62
C TRP A 57 11.70 -11.26 0.04
N SER A 58 10.55 -11.30 0.69
CA SER A 58 9.44 -10.39 0.43
C SER A 58 9.30 -9.45 1.62
N LEU A 59 9.57 -8.15 1.43
CA LEU A 59 9.34 -7.13 2.46
C LEU A 59 7.97 -6.50 2.24
N THR A 60 7.03 -6.78 3.13
CA THR A 60 5.65 -6.29 3.02
C THR A 60 5.35 -5.28 4.11
N ALA A 61 4.97 -4.07 3.72
CA ALA A 61 4.49 -3.02 4.62
C ALA A 61 3.83 -1.88 3.82
N PRO A 62 2.96 -1.03 4.40
CA PRO A 62 2.37 0.13 3.73
C PRO A 62 3.40 1.06 3.07
N TYR A 63 2.97 1.95 2.17
CA TYR A 63 3.91 2.91 1.60
C TYR A 63 4.51 3.80 2.69
N GLY A 64 5.74 4.25 2.46
CA GLY A 64 6.45 5.13 3.38
C GLY A 64 7.18 4.41 4.53
N SER A 65 6.93 3.13 4.78
CA SER A 65 7.55 2.31 5.86
C SER A 65 9.07 2.10 5.79
N GLY A 66 9.79 2.89 4.99
CA GLY A 66 11.24 2.79 4.86
C GLY A 66 11.78 1.62 4.03
N LYS A 67 10.95 0.79 3.36
CA LYS A 67 11.42 -0.35 2.55
C LYS A 67 12.45 0.05 1.48
N SER A 68 12.17 1.10 0.70
CA SER A 68 13.07 1.59 -0.34
C SER A 68 14.33 2.23 0.28
N SER A 69 14.19 2.93 1.41
CA SER A 69 15.33 3.46 2.19
C SER A 69 16.25 2.34 2.67
N PHE A 70 15.66 1.27 3.22
CA PHE A 70 16.35 0.06 3.66
C PHE A 70 17.09 -0.61 2.50
N ALA A 71 16.46 -0.71 1.33
CA ALA A 71 17.10 -1.27 0.14
C ALA A 71 18.31 -0.46 -0.33
N VAL A 72 18.22 0.88 -0.35
CA VAL A 72 19.36 1.76 -0.65
C VAL A 72 20.46 1.58 0.39
N PHE A 73 20.13 1.58 1.68
CA PHE A 73 21.06 1.35 2.78
C PHE A 73 21.78 -0.01 2.66
N LEU A 74 21.03 -1.08 2.45
CA LEU A 74 21.55 -2.43 2.20
C LEU A 74 22.49 -2.45 0.99
N SER A 75 22.14 -1.72 -0.09
CA SER A 75 22.97 -1.65 -1.28
C SER A 75 24.34 -1.04 -1.01
N HIS A 76 24.42 -0.01 -0.16
CA HIS A 76 25.69 0.60 0.28
C HIS A 76 26.45 -0.28 1.28
N LEU A 77 25.75 -0.98 2.19
CA LEU A 77 26.40 -1.95 3.07
C LEU A 77 27.09 -3.09 2.31
N LEU A 78 26.59 -3.44 1.11
CA LEU A 78 27.12 -4.51 0.28
C LEU A 78 28.09 -4.03 -0.81
N GLU A 79 28.49 -2.76 -0.79
CA GLU A 79 29.57 -2.22 -1.63
C GLU A 79 30.96 -2.66 -1.15
N ALA A 80 32.00 -2.34 -1.92
CA ALA A 80 33.39 -2.62 -1.53
C ALA A 80 33.79 -1.82 -0.28
N ASN A 81 34.60 -2.40 0.62
CA ASN A 81 34.94 -1.79 1.92
C ASN A 81 35.73 -0.46 1.81
N ASP A 82 36.39 -0.23 0.67
CA ASP A 82 37.17 0.97 0.38
C ASP A 82 36.31 2.14 -0.13
N LEU A 83 35.02 1.90 -0.43
CA LEU A 83 34.09 2.95 -0.82
C LEU A 83 33.60 3.73 0.40
N ALA A 84 33.60 5.07 0.29
CA ALA A 84 33.16 5.97 1.35
C ALA A 84 31.69 5.73 1.76
N THR A 85 30.84 5.32 0.82
CA THR A 85 29.44 4.95 1.06
C THR A 85 29.31 3.69 1.92
N HIS A 86 30.13 2.66 1.70
CA HIS A 86 30.17 1.49 2.57
C HIS A 86 30.64 1.83 3.98
N GLN A 87 31.68 2.65 4.09
CA GLN A 87 32.23 3.09 5.38
C GLN A 87 31.18 3.84 6.19
N LEU A 88 30.51 4.81 5.56
CA LEU A 88 29.42 5.55 6.18
C LEU A 88 28.26 4.63 6.59
N ALA A 89 27.85 3.69 5.73
CA ALA A 89 26.79 2.74 6.08
C ALA A 89 27.16 1.84 7.27
N SER A 90 28.44 1.45 7.36
CA SER A 90 28.98 0.66 8.47
C SER A 90 29.09 1.48 9.76
N GLU A 91 29.50 2.75 9.66
CA GLU A 91 29.51 3.70 10.79
C GLU A 91 28.11 3.87 11.37
N ILE A 92 27.09 4.04 10.52
CA ILE A 92 25.68 4.11 10.95
C ILE A 92 25.28 2.87 11.76
N LEU A 93 25.68 1.66 11.35
CA LEU A 93 25.42 0.45 12.14
C LEU A 93 26.15 0.48 13.50
N ILE A 94 27.41 0.90 13.51
CA ILE A 94 28.25 0.93 14.72
C ILE A 94 27.70 1.94 15.74
N GLU A 95 27.34 3.14 15.30
CA GLU A 95 26.74 4.18 16.14
C GLU A 95 25.41 3.72 16.76
N ASN A 96 24.67 2.85 16.06
CA ASN A 96 23.44 2.23 16.55
C ASN A 96 23.68 0.89 17.30
N GLY A 97 24.92 0.65 17.77
CA GLY A 97 25.27 -0.48 18.63
C GLY A 97 25.43 -1.82 17.91
N GLN A 98 25.47 -1.84 16.57
CA GLN A 98 25.52 -3.05 15.74
C GLN A 98 26.93 -3.37 15.23
N LEU A 99 27.95 -3.19 16.09
CA LEU A 99 29.37 -3.42 15.75
C LEU A 99 29.65 -4.84 15.23
N ALA A 100 29.04 -5.86 15.84
CA ALA A 100 29.23 -7.25 15.44
C ALA A 100 28.69 -7.52 14.03
N LEU A 101 27.53 -6.94 13.70
CA LEU A 101 26.89 -7.07 12.39
C LEU A 101 27.71 -6.36 11.31
N ALA A 102 28.14 -5.11 11.57
CA ALA A 102 28.99 -4.35 10.65
C ALA A 102 30.28 -5.14 10.34
N ASN A 103 30.98 -5.62 11.36
CA ASN A 103 32.20 -6.42 11.20
C ASN A 103 31.97 -7.72 10.42
N ASN A 104 30.84 -8.40 10.63
CA ASN A 104 30.50 -9.62 9.90
C ASN A 104 30.31 -9.35 8.40
N ILE A 105 29.61 -8.27 8.04
CA ILE A 105 29.41 -7.85 6.66
C ILE A 105 30.75 -7.49 6.00
N SER A 106 31.55 -6.63 6.64
CA SER A 106 32.86 -6.23 6.12
C SER A 106 33.79 -7.44 5.93
N LYS A 107 33.82 -8.37 6.90
CA LYS A 107 34.60 -9.60 6.81
C LYS A 107 34.19 -10.47 5.62
N HIS A 108 32.89 -10.70 5.42
CA HIS A 108 32.38 -11.44 4.27
C HIS A 108 32.82 -10.83 2.94
N LEU A 109 32.72 -9.51 2.81
CA LEU A 109 33.12 -8.79 1.61
C LEU A 109 34.64 -8.93 1.33
N ILE A 110 35.48 -8.84 2.37
CA ILE A 110 36.93 -9.02 2.25
C ILE A 110 37.26 -10.44 1.82
N GLU A 111 36.66 -11.45 2.46
CA GLU A 111 36.89 -12.87 2.15
C GLU A 111 36.53 -13.23 0.70
N LYS A 112 35.61 -12.48 0.09
CA LYS A 112 35.17 -12.68 -1.31
C LYS A 112 35.96 -11.91 -2.36
N GLY A 113 36.91 -11.05 -1.97
CA GLY A 113 37.74 -10.26 -2.90
C GLY A 113 37.47 -8.76 -2.89
N ASN A 114 36.64 -8.28 -1.97
CA ASN A 114 36.36 -6.86 -1.69
C ASN A 114 35.87 -6.04 -2.89
N LYS A 115 35.18 -6.64 -3.87
CA LYS A 115 34.51 -5.90 -4.96
C LYS A 115 33.04 -5.54 -4.68
N GLY A 116 32.51 -5.95 -3.54
CA GLY A 116 31.09 -5.76 -3.22
C GLY A 116 30.16 -6.67 -4.01
N TYR A 117 28.88 -6.31 -4.03
CA TYR A 117 27.84 -6.96 -4.81
C TYR A 117 27.54 -6.19 -6.10
N CYS A 118 27.19 -6.92 -7.17
CA CYS A 118 26.60 -6.32 -8.35
C CYS A 118 25.14 -5.94 -8.06
N LYS A 119 24.84 -4.63 -8.03
CA LYS A 119 23.53 -4.07 -7.69
C LYS A 119 22.57 -4.12 -8.90
N ILE A 120 21.51 -4.92 -8.83
CA ILE A 120 20.44 -5.03 -9.84
C ILE A 120 19.20 -4.41 -9.19
N LEU A 121 18.99 -3.11 -9.42
CA LEU A 121 17.93 -2.33 -8.79
C LEU A 121 16.87 -1.97 -9.83
N LEU A 122 15.61 -2.26 -9.54
CA LEU A 122 14.49 -1.87 -10.40
C LEU A 122 13.29 -1.40 -9.58
N THR A 123 12.58 -0.41 -10.12
CA THR A 123 11.29 0.07 -9.58
C THR A 123 10.14 -0.32 -10.50
N GLY A 124 8.99 -0.65 -9.92
CA GLY A 124 7.76 -1.00 -10.59
C GLY A 124 7.27 0.03 -11.61
N SER A 125 6.92 -0.45 -12.79
CA SER A 125 6.40 0.30 -13.93
C SER A 125 5.33 -0.53 -14.64
N PRO A 126 4.39 0.10 -15.40
CA PRO A 126 3.37 -0.62 -16.16
C PRO A 126 3.98 -1.19 -17.46
N GLU A 127 4.98 -2.07 -17.32
CA GLU A 127 5.67 -2.76 -18.40
C GLU A 127 6.04 -4.20 -17.97
N PRO A 128 6.45 -5.10 -18.90
CA PRO A 128 6.84 -6.46 -18.55
C PRO A 128 8.09 -6.53 -17.67
N LEU A 129 8.06 -7.35 -16.61
CA LEU A 129 9.18 -7.54 -15.68
C LEU A 129 10.44 -8.04 -16.39
N ASN A 130 10.32 -8.97 -17.34
CA ASN A 130 11.45 -9.54 -18.07
C ASN A 130 12.34 -8.46 -18.71
N ALA A 131 11.72 -7.53 -19.45
CA ALA A 131 12.42 -6.46 -20.15
C ALA A 131 13.08 -5.49 -19.16
N ARG A 132 12.33 -5.09 -18.12
CA ARG A 132 12.83 -4.19 -17.08
C ARG A 132 13.99 -4.80 -16.30
N PHE A 133 13.93 -6.10 -16.01
CA PHE A 133 14.96 -6.83 -15.30
C PHE A 133 16.26 -6.92 -16.11
N VAL A 134 16.20 -7.14 -17.43
CA VAL A 134 17.38 -7.14 -18.30
C VAL A 134 18.06 -5.77 -18.33
N LEU A 135 17.27 -4.69 -18.39
CA LEU A 135 17.80 -3.33 -18.29
C LEU A 135 18.50 -3.09 -16.94
N ALA A 136 17.89 -3.53 -15.84
CA ALA A 136 18.48 -3.42 -14.50
C ALA A 136 19.78 -4.23 -14.38
N MET A 137 19.84 -5.44 -14.95
CA MET A 137 21.06 -6.24 -15.02
C MET A 137 22.17 -5.52 -15.80
N TYR A 138 21.84 -4.90 -16.94
CA TYR A 138 22.80 -4.11 -17.71
C TYR A 138 23.35 -2.94 -16.89
N ASN A 139 22.47 -2.12 -16.30
CA ASN A 139 22.87 -0.95 -15.50
C ASN A 139 23.75 -1.35 -14.32
N GLY A 140 23.37 -2.43 -13.62
CA GLY A 140 24.14 -2.99 -12.51
C GLY A 140 25.52 -3.49 -12.93
N ALA A 141 25.60 -4.18 -14.06
CA ALA A 141 26.86 -4.67 -14.61
C ALA A 141 27.76 -3.50 -15.06
N GLU A 142 27.21 -2.51 -15.75
CA GLU A 142 27.96 -1.31 -16.17
C GLU A 142 28.55 -0.58 -14.96
N ALA A 143 27.78 -0.42 -13.88
CA ALA A 143 28.25 0.17 -12.64
C ALA A 143 29.35 -0.68 -11.96
N PHE A 144 29.15 -2.00 -11.85
CA PHE A 144 30.10 -2.91 -11.19
C PHE A 144 31.46 -2.96 -11.89
N TRP A 145 31.49 -2.88 -13.23
CA TRP A 145 32.73 -2.87 -14.01
C TRP A 145 33.20 -1.47 -14.45
N LYS A 146 32.59 -0.36 -13.98
CA LYS A 146 32.88 1.02 -14.43
C LYS A 146 34.38 1.38 -14.51
N ASN A 147 35.17 0.92 -13.53
CA ASN A 147 36.61 1.21 -13.42
C ASN A 147 37.51 0.01 -13.77
N THR A 148 36.96 -1.04 -14.39
CA THR A 148 37.70 -2.26 -14.72
C THR A 148 37.36 -2.76 -16.12
N ARG A 149 38.09 -3.76 -16.62
CA ARG A 149 37.78 -4.33 -17.94
C ARG A 149 36.44 -5.06 -17.90
N SER A 150 35.47 -4.55 -18.64
CA SER A 150 34.13 -5.15 -18.71
C SER A 150 34.16 -6.53 -19.39
N PRO A 151 33.52 -7.55 -18.80
CA PRO A 151 33.39 -8.88 -19.40
C PRO A 151 32.40 -8.87 -20.59
N SER A 152 32.44 -9.92 -21.41
CA SER A 152 31.57 -10.05 -22.59
C SER A 152 30.06 -10.02 -22.26
N ILE A 153 29.68 -10.41 -21.04
CA ILE A 153 28.29 -10.38 -20.58
C ILE A 153 27.70 -8.95 -20.55
N VAL A 154 28.52 -7.91 -20.31
CA VAL A 154 28.03 -6.52 -20.32
C VAL A 154 27.53 -6.14 -21.71
N LYS A 155 28.26 -6.54 -22.76
CA LYS A 155 27.85 -6.31 -24.15
C LYS A 155 26.62 -7.14 -24.51
N LYS A 156 26.58 -8.43 -24.13
CA LYS A 156 25.39 -9.27 -24.35
C LYS A 156 24.13 -8.68 -23.70
N LEU A 157 24.24 -8.19 -22.45
CA LEU A 157 23.16 -7.51 -21.76
C LEU A 157 22.75 -6.23 -22.48
N SER A 158 23.70 -5.46 -23.03
CA SER A 158 23.40 -4.27 -23.82
C SER A 158 22.52 -4.59 -25.03
N ASP A 159 22.89 -5.63 -25.78
CA ASP A 159 22.19 -6.07 -27.00
C ASP A 159 20.79 -6.62 -26.66
N ALA A 160 20.72 -7.43 -25.59
CA ALA A 160 19.49 -8.05 -25.07
C ALA A 160 18.40 -7.05 -24.64
N ARG A 161 18.74 -5.80 -24.32
CA ARG A 161 17.76 -4.76 -23.92
C ARG A 161 16.76 -4.40 -25.02
N GLN A 162 17.08 -4.69 -26.27
CA GLN A 162 16.24 -4.37 -27.43
C GLN A 162 15.41 -5.57 -27.90
N GLU A 163 15.55 -6.73 -27.25
CA GLU A 163 14.94 -7.99 -27.65
C GLU A 163 13.79 -8.40 -26.71
N ILE A 164 12.81 -9.15 -27.25
CA ILE A 164 11.78 -9.79 -26.45
C ILE A 164 12.31 -11.16 -26.03
N LEU A 165 12.77 -11.26 -24.79
CA LEU A 165 13.37 -12.47 -24.25
C LEU A 165 12.37 -13.32 -23.47
N ASN A 166 12.53 -14.64 -23.56
CA ASN A 166 11.81 -15.57 -22.70
C ASN A 166 12.51 -15.72 -21.33
N VAL A 167 11.81 -16.32 -20.37
CA VAL A 167 12.30 -16.50 -18.99
C VAL A 167 13.63 -17.28 -18.94
N SER A 168 13.80 -18.31 -19.77
CA SER A 168 15.02 -19.11 -19.78
C SER A 168 16.24 -18.33 -20.26
N GLU A 169 16.07 -17.46 -21.26
CA GLU A 169 17.13 -16.57 -21.76
C GLU A 169 17.55 -15.55 -20.69
N VAL A 170 16.59 -14.93 -20.02
CA VAL A 170 16.85 -13.99 -18.92
C VAL A 170 17.63 -14.65 -17.78
N LEU A 171 17.24 -15.87 -17.39
CA LEU A 171 17.98 -16.63 -16.36
C LEU A 171 19.40 -17.01 -16.81
N ASN A 172 19.60 -17.34 -18.09
CA ASN A 172 20.93 -17.64 -18.60
C ASN A 172 21.84 -16.41 -18.55
N LEU A 173 21.31 -15.23 -18.89
CA LEU A 173 22.03 -13.96 -18.74
C LEU A 173 22.41 -13.70 -17.27
N LEU A 174 21.49 -13.94 -16.33
CA LEU A 174 21.76 -13.80 -14.90
C LEU A 174 22.84 -14.78 -14.41
N LYS A 175 22.81 -16.04 -14.87
CA LYS A 175 23.83 -17.05 -14.55
C LYS A 175 25.19 -16.64 -15.06
N GLU A 176 25.28 -16.19 -16.31
CA GLU A 176 26.53 -15.69 -16.90
C GLU A 176 27.05 -14.46 -16.14
N LEU A 177 26.16 -13.53 -15.76
CA LEU A 177 26.49 -12.35 -14.97
C LEU A 177 27.06 -12.76 -13.60
N GLN A 178 26.38 -13.65 -12.89
CA GLN A 178 26.79 -14.15 -11.56
C GLN A 178 28.16 -14.84 -11.61
N GLN A 179 28.43 -15.63 -12.66
CA GLN A 179 29.74 -16.23 -12.88
C GLN A 179 30.82 -15.19 -13.17
N ALA A 180 30.51 -14.14 -13.93
CA ALA A 180 31.44 -13.05 -14.20
C ALA A 180 31.76 -12.25 -12.92
N VAL A 181 30.75 -11.98 -12.08
CA VAL A 181 30.92 -11.34 -10.77
C VAL A 181 31.84 -12.15 -9.86
N ALA A 182 31.62 -13.48 -9.77
CA ALA A 182 32.48 -14.37 -8.98
C ALA A 182 33.93 -14.33 -9.46
N LYS A 183 34.18 -14.41 -10.78
CA LYS A 183 35.52 -14.34 -11.37
C LYS A 183 36.22 -13.01 -11.14
N ALA A 184 35.46 -11.92 -10.99
CA ALA A 184 35.98 -10.59 -10.72
C ALA A 184 36.31 -10.36 -9.23
N GLY A 185 36.01 -11.31 -8.33
CA GLY A 185 36.16 -11.13 -6.87
C GLY A 185 34.98 -10.43 -6.21
N GLY A 186 33.80 -10.46 -6.85
CA GLY A 186 32.56 -9.96 -6.28
C GLY A 186 31.92 -10.95 -5.30
N ALA A 187 31.31 -10.42 -4.25
CA ALA A 187 30.69 -11.22 -3.19
C ALA A 187 29.32 -11.80 -3.59
N GLY A 188 28.64 -11.20 -4.56
CA GLY A 188 27.31 -11.65 -5.00
C GLY A 188 26.60 -10.69 -5.96
N CYS A 189 25.36 -11.00 -6.27
CA CYS A 189 24.41 -10.11 -6.94
C CYS A 189 23.30 -9.74 -5.96
N LEU A 190 23.03 -8.45 -5.80
CA LEU A 190 21.91 -7.94 -5.01
C LEU A 190 20.81 -7.51 -5.98
N CYS A 191 19.70 -8.25 -6.02
CA CYS A 191 18.52 -7.91 -6.80
C CYS A 191 17.45 -7.32 -5.88
N VAL A 192 17.01 -6.09 -6.15
CA VAL A 192 15.90 -5.46 -5.44
C VAL A 192 14.85 -5.00 -6.44
N ILE A 193 13.63 -5.49 -6.26
CA ILE A 193 12.45 -5.12 -7.01
C ILE A 193 11.54 -4.29 -6.11
N ASP A 194 11.56 -2.98 -6.28
CA ASP A 194 10.66 -2.05 -5.59
C ASP A 194 9.31 -1.93 -6.31
N GLU A 195 8.24 -1.66 -5.56
CA GLU A 195 6.87 -1.54 -6.08
C GLU A 195 6.43 -2.74 -6.96
N MET A 196 6.73 -3.96 -6.54
CA MET A 196 6.45 -5.19 -7.31
C MET A 196 4.99 -5.29 -7.77
N GLY A 197 4.06 -4.78 -6.97
CA GLY A 197 2.62 -4.75 -7.29
C GLY A 197 2.30 -4.17 -8.66
N LYS A 198 3.09 -3.22 -9.17
CA LYS A 198 2.87 -2.64 -10.51
C LYS A 198 3.12 -3.63 -11.65
N PHE A 199 4.14 -4.49 -11.52
CA PHE A 199 4.36 -5.57 -12.48
C PHE A 199 3.23 -6.60 -12.41
N LEU A 200 2.73 -6.89 -11.20
CA LEU A 200 1.58 -7.78 -11.00
C LEU A 200 0.31 -7.24 -11.67
N GLU A 201 0.02 -5.95 -11.46
CA GLU A 201 -1.13 -5.27 -12.07
C GLU A 201 -1.02 -5.23 -13.60
N TYR A 202 0.19 -5.03 -14.11
CA TYR A 202 0.44 -5.09 -15.55
C TYR A 202 0.16 -6.48 -16.11
N GLU A 203 0.67 -7.54 -15.49
CA GLU A 203 0.44 -8.92 -15.90
C GLU A 203 -1.04 -9.32 -15.79
N ALA A 204 -1.73 -8.89 -14.74
CA ALA A 204 -3.17 -9.10 -14.56
C ALA A 204 -3.99 -8.54 -15.73
N ARG A 205 -3.57 -7.39 -16.28
CA ARG A 205 -4.23 -6.70 -17.39
C ARG A 205 -3.83 -7.25 -18.77
N HIS A 206 -2.71 -7.96 -18.88
CA HIS A 206 -2.14 -8.42 -20.15
C HIS A 206 -1.91 -9.93 -20.15
N GLN A 207 -2.92 -10.71 -20.59
CA GLN A 207 -2.78 -12.16 -20.73
C GLN A 207 -1.71 -12.55 -21.78
N GLY A 208 -0.73 -13.38 -21.39
CA GLY A 208 0.36 -13.88 -22.24
C GLY A 208 1.76 -13.48 -21.78
N VAL A 209 1.85 -12.61 -20.77
CA VAL A 209 3.07 -12.30 -20.04
C VAL A 209 3.25 -13.34 -18.94
N ASN A 210 4.40 -14.02 -18.89
CA ASN A 210 4.75 -15.05 -17.89
C ASN A 210 5.73 -14.47 -16.85
N ASP A 211 5.42 -13.30 -16.29
CA ASP A 211 6.32 -12.61 -15.35
C ASP A 211 6.31 -13.31 -13.98
N VAL A 212 5.19 -13.94 -13.58
CA VAL A 212 5.11 -14.81 -12.38
C VAL A 212 6.20 -15.89 -12.41
N PHE A 213 6.35 -16.52 -13.58
CA PHE A 213 7.24 -17.65 -13.75
C PHE A 213 8.71 -17.23 -13.64
N LEU A 214 9.06 -16.02 -14.07
CA LEU A 214 10.41 -15.48 -13.86
C LEU A 214 10.73 -15.39 -12.36
N LEU A 215 9.83 -14.87 -11.53
CA LEU A 215 10.07 -14.74 -10.08
C LEU A 215 10.26 -16.08 -9.40
N GLN A 216 9.47 -17.08 -9.80
CA GLN A 216 9.64 -18.45 -9.34
C GLN A 216 11.07 -18.93 -9.61
N GLU A 217 11.51 -18.83 -10.86
CA GLU A 217 12.83 -19.30 -11.27
C GLU A 217 13.96 -18.48 -10.61
N LEU A 218 13.78 -17.18 -10.41
CA LEU A 218 14.71 -16.32 -9.69
C LEU A 218 14.85 -16.75 -8.22
N ALA A 219 13.74 -17.04 -7.54
CA ALA A 219 13.75 -17.50 -6.16
C ALA A 219 14.40 -18.89 -6.03
N GLU A 220 14.10 -19.82 -6.94
CA GLU A 220 14.74 -21.14 -6.98
C GLU A 220 16.24 -21.03 -7.29
N TRP A 221 16.64 -20.09 -8.14
CA TRP A 221 18.05 -19.83 -8.41
C TRP A 221 18.77 -19.20 -7.21
N ALA A 222 18.15 -18.23 -6.52
CA ALA A 222 18.69 -17.62 -5.31
C ALA A 222 18.87 -18.64 -4.17
N HIS A 223 18.00 -19.65 -4.11
CA HIS A 223 18.12 -20.74 -3.15
C HIS A 223 19.40 -21.57 -3.35
N LYS A 224 19.82 -21.76 -4.60
CA LYS A 224 21.05 -22.50 -4.93
C LYS A 224 22.26 -21.70 -4.44
N GLY A 225 23.05 -22.29 -3.55
CA GLY A 225 24.29 -21.69 -3.11
C GLY A 225 25.29 -21.51 -4.26
N HIS A 226 26.01 -20.38 -4.26
CA HIS A 226 26.98 -20.04 -5.30
C HIS A 226 28.19 -19.30 -4.70
N GLN A 227 29.32 -19.23 -5.42
CA GLN A 227 30.49 -18.48 -4.94
C GLN A 227 30.21 -16.98 -4.78
N ALA A 228 29.41 -16.44 -5.69
CA ALA A 228 28.78 -15.13 -5.65
C ALA A 228 27.26 -15.32 -5.50
N ASN A 229 26.72 -15.27 -4.29
CA ASN A 229 25.31 -15.56 -4.01
C ASN A 229 24.37 -14.54 -4.68
N LEU A 230 23.15 -14.95 -5.00
CA LEU A 230 22.06 -14.05 -5.41
C LEU A 230 21.18 -13.75 -4.20
N LEU A 231 21.09 -12.47 -3.83
CA LEU A 231 20.17 -11.96 -2.81
C LEU A 231 19.00 -11.30 -3.54
N LEU A 232 17.79 -11.83 -3.39
CA LEU A 232 16.60 -11.35 -4.10
C LEU A 232 15.62 -10.71 -3.11
N PHE A 233 15.30 -9.45 -3.31
CA PHE A 233 14.29 -8.70 -2.54
C PHE A 233 13.16 -8.26 -3.43
N VAL A 234 11.94 -8.48 -2.96
CA VAL A 234 10.71 -7.96 -3.55
C VAL A 234 10.04 -7.08 -2.49
N LEU A 235 9.81 -5.82 -2.80
CA LEU A 235 9.21 -4.85 -1.89
C LEU A 235 7.75 -4.63 -2.28
N MET A 236 6.85 -4.74 -1.30
CA MET A 236 5.41 -4.67 -1.51
C MET A 236 4.68 -3.81 -0.49
N HIS A 237 3.56 -3.22 -0.92
CA HIS A 237 2.73 -2.35 -0.08
C HIS A 237 1.68 -3.10 0.76
N GLN A 238 1.25 -4.23 0.25
CA GLN A 238 0.20 -5.05 0.83
C GLN A 238 0.57 -6.51 0.58
N ASP A 239 -0.06 -7.41 1.34
CA ASP A 239 0.10 -8.84 1.13
C ASP A 239 -0.33 -9.25 -0.27
N PHE A 240 0.32 -10.28 -0.79
CA PHE A 240 0.09 -10.82 -2.13
C PHE A 240 -1.38 -11.12 -2.43
N GLU A 241 -2.16 -11.55 -1.43
CA GLU A 241 -3.58 -11.88 -1.59
C GLU A 241 -4.43 -10.69 -2.07
N GLN A 242 -4.05 -9.46 -1.74
CA GLN A 242 -4.80 -8.26 -2.17
C GLN A 242 -4.65 -8.01 -3.66
N TYR A 243 -3.44 -8.13 -4.21
CA TYR A 243 -3.19 -8.04 -5.66
C TYR A 243 -3.81 -9.22 -6.41
N ALA A 244 -3.91 -10.37 -5.74
CA ALA A 244 -4.49 -11.56 -6.32
C ALA A 244 -6.01 -11.46 -6.51
N LYS A 245 -6.75 -10.59 -5.80
CA LYS A 245 -8.24 -10.58 -5.80
C LYS A 245 -8.85 -10.59 -7.21
N GLY A 246 -8.32 -9.78 -8.13
CA GLY A 246 -8.80 -9.69 -9.53
C GLY A 246 -8.21 -10.70 -10.51
N LEU A 247 -7.36 -11.63 -10.08
CA LEU A 247 -6.73 -12.65 -10.93
C LEU A 247 -7.60 -13.90 -11.11
N ALA A 248 -7.44 -14.57 -12.26
CA ALA A 248 -8.04 -15.87 -12.50
C ALA A 248 -7.49 -16.92 -11.50
N LYS A 249 -8.27 -17.97 -11.22
CA LYS A 249 -7.88 -18.98 -10.22
C LYS A 249 -6.53 -19.65 -10.53
N THR A 250 -6.25 -19.94 -11.80
CA THR A 250 -4.97 -20.52 -12.23
C THR A 250 -3.79 -19.61 -11.92
N GLN A 251 -3.93 -18.31 -12.17
CA GLN A 251 -2.93 -17.31 -11.82
C GLN A 251 -2.77 -17.20 -10.29
N LYS A 252 -3.87 -17.16 -9.51
CA LYS A 252 -3.83 -17.16 -8.04
C LYS A 252 -3.04 -18.35 -7.48
N ASP A 253 -3.26 -19.55 -8.04
CA ASP A 253 -2.59 -20.77 -7.61
C ASP A 253 -1.09 -20.74 -7.97
N GLU A 254 -0.71 -20.27 -9.16
CA GLU A 254 0.71 -20.05 -9.52
C GLU A 254 1.38 -19.03 -8.59
N TRP A 255 0.68 -17.96 -8.23
CA TRP A 255 1.17 -16.94 -7.30
C TRP A 255 1.41 -17.47 -5.89
N GLN A 256 0.50 -18.30 -5.36
CA GLN A 256 0.70 -18.94 -4.06
C GLN A 256 1.94 -19.84 -4.05
N LYS A 257 2.24 -20.53 -5.16
CA LYS A 257 3.47 -21.32 -5.29
C LYS A 257 4.72 -20.44 -5.27
N VAL A 258 4.68 -19.26 -5.90
CA VAL A 258 5.81 -18.32 -5.86
C VAL A 258 6.02 -17.82 -4.44
N GLN A 259 4.97 -17.38 -3.76
CA GLN A 259 5.05 -16.87 -2.39
C GLN A 259 5.72 -17.86 -1.43
N GLY A 260 5.41 -19.15 -1.53
CA GLY A 260 6.03 -20.19 -0.70
C GLY A 260 7.56 -20.33 -0.84
N ARG A 261 8.15 -19.73 -1.89
CA ARG A 261 9.61 -19.70 -2.14
C ARG A 261 10.29 -18.44 -1.62
N PHE A 262 9.51 -17.46 -1.15
CA PHE A 262 10.01 -16.25 -0.51
C PHE A 262 9.84 -16.34 1.00
N GLU A 263 10.84 -15.89 1.74
CA GLU A 263 10.68 -15.59 3.15
C GLU A 263 9.93 -14.26 3.26
N SER A 264 8.66 -14.32 3.70
CA SER A 264 7.85 -13.12 3.93
C SER A 264 8.22 -12.47 5.26
N ILE A 265 8.66 -11.22 5.19
CA ILE A 265 9.01 -10.40 6.36
C ILE A 265 8.06 -9.21 6.41
N PRO A 266 7.16 -9.14 7.41
CA PRO A 266 6.39 -7.93 7.65
C PRO A 266 7.33 -6.82 8.11
N PHE A 267 7.50 -5.79 7.27
CA PHE A 267 8.38 -4.65 7.52
C PHE A 267 7.63 -3.53 8.26
N LEU A 268 6.90 -3.92 9.31
CA LEU A 268 6.12 -3.04 10.16
C LEU A 268 6.94 -2.69 11.40
N GLU A 269 7.16 -1.39 11.59
CA GLU A 269 7.85 -0.88 12.77
C GLU A 269 6.95 -0.91 14.01
N SER A 270 7.57 -1.06 15.18
CA SER A 270 6.83 -0.87 16.44
C SER A 270 6.56 0.62 16.67
N THR A 271 5.58 0.91 17.54
CA THR A 271 5.29 2.28 17.97
C THR A 271 6.54 2.98 18.49
N GLU A 272 7.37 2.29 19.28
CA GLU A 272 8.63 2.83 19.79
C GLU A 272 9.59 3.25 18.66
N GLN A 273 9.74 2.42 17.62
CA GLN A 273 10.65 2.73 16.51
C GLN A 273 10.13 3.91 15.68
N THR A 274 8.82 3.99 15.50
CA THR A 274 8.18 5.12 14.84
C THR A 274 8.39 6.42 15.63
N LEU A 275 8.29 6.35 16.97
CA LEU A 275 8.57 7.48 17.85
C LEU A 275 10.05 7.90 17.80
N LYS A 276 10.98 6.96 17.76
CA LYS A 276 12.42 7.25 17.59
C LYS A 276 12.71 7.96 16.28
N LEU A 277 12.09 7.50 15.19
CA LEU A 277 12.21 8.12 13.88
C LEU A 277 11.66 9.55 13.88
N LEU A 278 10.51 9.76 14.52
CA LEU A 278 9.92 11.08 14.69
C LEU A 278 10.83 11.99 15.52
N ALA A 279 11.27 11.53 16.69
CA ALA A 279 12.12 12.30 17.60
C ALA A 279 13.41 12.78 16.91
N ALA A 280 14.02 11.95 16.06
CA ALA A 280 15.20 12.32 15.30
C ALA A 280 14.96 13.44 14.26
N ALA A 281 13.71 13.69 13.88
CA ALA A 281 13.35 14.81 13.01
C ALA A 281 13.19 16.12 13.79
N PHE A 282 12.99 16.10 15.11
CA PHE A 282 12.88 17.29 15.94
C PHE A 282 14.25 17.74 16.44
N LYS A 283 14.45 19.06 16.50
CA LYS A 283 15.59 19.71 17.15
C LYS A 283 15.01 20.74 18.11
N ASN A 284 15.22 20.50 19.41
CA ASN A 284 14.71 21.31 20.50
C ASN A 284 15.89 21.91 21.28
N ASP A 285 15.92 23.23 21.40
CA ASP A 285 16.90 23.99 22.18
C ASP A 285 16.27 24.47 23.52
N LEU A 286 15.51 23.59 24.18
CA LEU A 286 14.84 23.89 25.45
C LEU A 286 15.85 23.94 26.60
N SER A 287 15.57 24.73 27.63
CA SER A 287 16.38 24.74 28.85
C SER A 287 16.06 23.53 29.74
N GLU A 288 17.01 23.12 30.58
CA GLU A 288 16.85 21.98 31.51
C GLU A 288 15.59 22.10 32.40
N THR A 289 15.24 23.32 32.82
CA THR A 289 14.02 23.57 33.60
C THR A 289 12.74 23.35 32.80
N GLU A 290 12.74 23.70 31.51
CA GLU A 290 11.58 23.53 30.63
C GLU A 290 11.41 22.05 30.26
N GLU A 291 12.52 21.34 30.03
CA GLU A 291 12.53 19.89 29.79
C GLU A 291 11.99 19.12 31.00
N GLN A 292 12.38 19.48 32.23
CA GLN A 292 11.86 18.84 33.45
C GLN A 292 10.35 19.06 33.60
N GLN A 293 9.86 20.27 33.31
CA GLN A 293 8.43 20.56 33.33
C GLN A 293 7.67 19.71 32.29
N LEU A 294 8.17 19.65 31.06
CA LEU A 294 7.57 18.82 30.02
C LEU A 294 7.60 17.34 30.40
N ASN A 295 8.71 16.84 30.95
CA ASN A 295 8.84 15.44 31.32
C ASN A 295 7.83 15.02 32.40
N SER A 296 7.55 15.89 33.38
CA SER A 296 6.50 15.62 34.37
C SER A 296 5.11 15.50 33.73
N LYS A 297 4.77 16.41 32.80
CA LYS A 297 3.48 16.40 32.08
C LYS A 297 3.38 15.19 31.14
N THR A 298 4.42 14.88 30.37
CA THR A 298 4.43 13.72 29.47
C THR A 298 4.34 12.41 30.26
N THR A 299 4.97 12.31 31.44
CA THR A 299 4.87 11.13 32.30
C THR A 299 3.44 10.90 32.79
N GLU A 300 2.72 11.94 33.21
CA GLU A 300 1.31 11.84 33.61
C GLU A 300 0.45 11.30 32.46
N ILE A 301 0.59 11.89 31.27
CA ILE A 301 -0.17 11.51 30.09
C ILE A 301 0.17 10.07 29.65
N THR A 302 1.45 9.72 29.60
CA THR A 302 1.92 8.38 29.20
C THR A 302 1.50 7.29 30.18
N THR A 303 1.37 7.60 31.47
CA THR A 303 0.82 6.67 32.47
C THR A 303 -0.65 6.34 32.17
N ILE A 304 -1.46 7.34 31.80
CA ILE A 304 -2.86 7.11 31.38
C ILE A 304 -2.92 6.28 30.09
N LEU A 305 -2.06 6.59 29.11
CA LEU A 305 -1.98 5.85 27.85
C LEU A 305 -1.59 4.38 28.04
N ALA A 306 -0.63 4.10 28.94
CA ALA A 306 -0.20 2.75 29.27
C ALA A 306 -1.32 1.96 29.98
N ALA A 307 -2.02 2.59 30.92
CA ALA A 307 -3.17 1.97 31.59
C ALA A 307 -4.30 1.58 30.62
N GLN A 308 -4.44 2.29 29.49
CA GLN A 308 -5.39 1.99 28.42
C GLN A 308 -4.83 1.04 27.34
N ASN A 309 -3.67 0.40 27.57
CA ASN A 309 -2.97 -0.46 26.60
C ASN A 309 -2.69 0.22 25.25
N SER A 310 -2.63 1.56 25.23
CA SER A 310 -2.32 2.37 24.05
C SER A 310 -0.83 2.71 23.94
N LEU A 311 -0.07 2.41 25.00
CA LEU A 311 1.38 2.56 25.08
C LEU A 311 1.98 1.38 25.86
N SER A 312 3.21 0.98 25.54
CA SER A 312 3.94 0.00 26.34
C SER A 312 4.50 0.63 27.61
N ASP A 313 4.45 -0.10 28.73
CA ASP A 313 4.97 0.35 30.03
C ASP A 313 6.44 0.80 29.97
N THR A 314 7.23 0.26 29.03
CA THR A 314 8.64 0.62 28.84
C THR A 314 8.85 2.05 28.31
N LEU A 315 7.81 2.67 27.76
CA LEU A 315 7.86 4.02 27.18
C LEU A 315 7.32 5.10 28.12
N ILE A 316 6.81 4.72 29.29
CA ILE A 316 6.33 5.68 30.29
C ILE A 316 7.51 6.56 30.73
N GLY A 317 7.33 7.89 30.65
CA GLY A 317 8.38 8.86 31.00
C GLY A 317 9.60 8.82 30.09
N SER A 318 9.46 8.29 28.86
CA SER A 318 10.54 8.32 27.87
C SER A 318 10.80 9.74 27.37
N ASP A 319 12.08 10.11 27.27
CA ASP A 319 12.53 11.38 26.70
C ASP A 319 12.06 11.59 25.25
N LEU A 320 11.69 10.52 24.54
CA LEU A 320 11.16 10.59 23.17
C LEU A 320 9.95 11.53 23.05
N PHE A 321 9.08 11.56 24.07
CA PHE A 321 7.90 12.44 24.08
C PHE A 321 8.29 13.91 24.28
N VAL A 322 9.33 14.17 25.06
CA VAL A 322 9.87 15.53 25.26
C VAL A 322 10.58 16.01 24.00
N GLN A 323 11.33 15.12 23.34
CA GLN A 323 11.99 15.39 22.06
C GLN A 323 10.99 15.73 20.94
N CYS A 324 9.80 15.13 20.95
CA CYS A 324 8.76 15.40 19.95
C CYS A 324 7.85 16.59 20.28
N TYR A 325 8.15 17.38 21.32
CA TYR A 325 7.43 18.63 21.60
C TYR A 325 7.43 19.54 20.36
N PRO A 326 6.30 20.12 19.94
CA PRO A 326 5.07 20.37 20.70
C PRO A 326 3.90 19.43 20.41
N LEU A 327 4.14 18.25 19.85
CA LEU A 327 3.07 17.27 19.67
C LEU A 327 2.63 16.71 21.03
N HIS A 328 1.33 16.79 21.34
CA HIS A 328 0.80 16.13 22.53
C HIS A 328 1.07 14.62 22.45
N PRO A 329 1.42 13.91 23.55
CA PRO A 329 1.74 12.47 23.49
C PRO A 329 0.66 11.62 22.81
N LEU A 330 -0.62 11.96 23.03
CA LEU A 330 -1.74 11.33 22.34
C LEU A 330 -1.72 11.60 20.82
N SER A 331 -1.54 12.86 20.41
CA SER A 331 -1.41 13.28 19.00
C SER A 331 -0.24 12.58 18.31
N LEU A 332 0.89 12.48 19.00
CA LEU A 332 2.11 11.85 18.53
C LEU A 332 1.92 10.37 18.22
N LEU A 333 1.17 9.66 19.07
CA LEU A 333 0.85 8.24 18.86
C LEU A 333 -0.23 8.01 17.79
N ILE A 334 -1.21 8.91 17.69
CA ILE A 334 -2.28 8.85 16.70
C ILE A 334 -1.74 9.09 15.28
N LEU A 335 -0.84 10.05 15.13
CA LEU A 335 -0.42 10.56 13.82
C LEU A 335 0.09 9.47 12.85
N PRO A 336 1.00 8.55 13.24
CA PRO A 336 1.43 7.47 12.35
C PRO A 336 0.30 6.55 11.91
N VAL A 337 -0.57 6.17 12.85
CA VAL A 337 -1.70 5.27 12.58
C VAL A 337 -2.69 5.92 11.62
N LEU A 338 -2.96 7.21 11.81
CA LEU A 338 -3.81 7.99 10.91
C LEU A 338 -3.21 8.08 9.51
N CYS A 339 -1.90 8.34 9.38
CA CYS A 339 -1.23 8.43 8.09
C CYS A 339 -1.29 7.10 7.31
N GLN A 340 -1.18 5.97 8.01
CA GLN A 340 -1.34 4.64 7.41
C GLN A 340 -2.76 4.42 6.88
N LYS A 341 -3.79 4.95 7.56
CA LYS A 341 -5.20 4.82 7.14
C LYS A 341 -5.62 5.78 6.03
N VAL A 342 -5.30 7.06 6.15
CA VAL A 342 -5.85 8.11 5.28
C VAL A 342 -5.16 8.17 3.93
N ALA A 343 -3.85 7.92 3.88
CA ALA A 343 -3.04 8.17 2.70
C ALA A 343 -2.13 6.98 2.30
N GLN A 344 -2.26 5.86 3.02
CA GLN A 344 -1.42 4.66 2.88
C GLN A 344 0.09 4.93 2.92
N ASN A 345 0.54 6.11 3.38
CA ASN A 345 1.90 6.61 3.19
C ASN A 345 2.45 7.33 4.43
N GLU A 346 3.57 6.87 4.99
CA GLU A 346 4.35 7.66 5.99
C GLU A 346 4.92 8.96 5.40
N ARG A 347 4.96 9.09 4.06
CA ARG A 347 5.19 10.39 3.39
C ARG A 347 4.22 11.46 3.89
N THR A 348 3.01 11.07 4.30
CA THR A 348 2.00 12.00 4.82
C THR A 348 2.35 12.51 6.20
N LEU A 349 2.99 11.67 7.02
CA LEU A 349 3.45 12.06 8.36
C LEU A 349 4.53 13.14 8.25
N PHE A 350 5.53 12.92 7.39
CA PHE A 350 6.57 13.91 7.16
C PHE A 350 6.08 15.11 6.34
N SER A 351 5.11 14.92 5.43
CA SER A 351 4.47 16.04 4.73
C SER A 351 3.74 16.96 5.72
N TYR A 352 3.02 16.40 6.71
CA TYR A 352 2.42 17.17 7.78
C TYR A 352 3.45 17.97 8.58
N LEU A 353 4.53 17.32 9.03
CA LEU A 353 5.62 17.97 9.76
C LEU A 353 6.31 19.08 8.93
N GLY A 354 6.40 18.89 7.62
CA GLY A 354 6.99 19.85 6.69
C GLY A 354 6.04 20.94 6.20
N SER A 355 4.72 20.80 6.42
CA SER A 355 3.69 21.65 5.81
C SER A 355 3.55 23.00 6.51
N SER A 356 3.39 24.04 5.70
CA SER A 356 3.03 25.41 6.10
C SER A 356 1.60 25.78 5.70
N GLU A 357 0.79 24.80 5.28
CA GLU A 357 -0.63 24.97 4.99
C GLU A 357 -1.43 25.16 6.29
N ALA A 358 -2.73 25.47 6.14
CA ALA A 358 -3.63 25.59 7.29
C ALA A 358 -3.63 24.30 8.12
N PHE A 359 -3.50 24.45 9.45
CA PHE A 359 -3.30 23.39 10.44
C PHE A 359 -2.05 22.52 10.23
N GLY A 360 -1.17 22.88 9.30
CA GLY A 360 0.12 22.24 9.11
C GLY A 360 1.04 22.49 10.30
N PHE A 361 1.98 21.57 10.54
CA PHE A 361 2.84 21.64 11.72
C PHE A 361 3.60 22.97 11.81
N LYS A 362 4.15 23.49 10.70
CA LYS A 362 4.92 24.75 10.71
C LYS A 362 4.04 25.97 10.99
N GLU A 363 2.79 25.96 10.52
CA GLU A 363 1.85 27.05 10.82
C GLU A 363 1.47 27.03 12.30
N ARG A 364 1.10 25.85 12.83
CA ARG A 364 0.74 25.69 14.25
C ARG A 364 1.91 25.99 15.18
N LEU A 365 3.13 25.66 14.79
CA LEU A 365 4.34 26.02 15.52
C LEU A 365 4.46 27.54 15.73
N GLN A 366 4.07 28.37 14.75
CA GLN A 366 4.10 29.83 14.91
C GLN A 366 3.13 30.33 16.00
N GLY A 367 2.02 29.59 16.22
CA GLY A 367 1.00 29.91 17.22
C GLY A 367 1.36 29.54 18.66
N ILE A 368 2.41 28.73 18.87
CA ILE A 368 2.83 28.24 20.19
C ILE A 368 3.61 29.33 20.92
N LYS A 369 3.07 29.79 22.05
CA LYS A 369 3.61 30.89 22.84
C LYS A 369 4.15 30.43 24.18
N THR A 370 3.51 29.44 24.78
CA THR A 370 3.78 28.91 26.13
C THR A 370 4.09 27.40 26.07
N LEU A 371 4.63 26.84 27.16
CA LEU A 371 4.89 25.39 27.28
C LEU A 371 3.59 24.58 27.42
N GLU A 372 2.46 25.25 27.57
CA GLU A 372 1.14 24.62 27.69
C GLU A 372 0.43 24.50 26.34
N ASP A 373 0.98 25.14 25.30
CA ASP A 373 0.42 25.10 23.96
C ASP A 373 0.90 23.83 23.23
N TRP A 374 0.09 22.77 23.31
CA TRP A 374 0.32 21.52 22.59
C TRP A 374 -0.49 21.45 21.31
N ILE A 375 0.01 20.69 20.34
CA ILE A 375 -0.78 20.29 19.18
C ILE A 375 -1.62 19.07 19.56
N LEU A 376 -2.93 19.28 19.64
CA LEU A 376 -3.93 18.31 20.09
C LEU A 376 -4.52 17.49 18.92
N PRO A 377 -5.22 16.37 19.20
CA PRO A 377 -5.74 15.49 18.16
C PRO A 377 -6.69 16.17 17.17
N TRP A 378 -7.50 17.12 17.63
CA TRP A 378 -8.43 17.85 16.76
C TRP A 378 -7.73 18.70 15.69
N GLU A 379 -6.51 19.18 15.94
CA GLU A 379 -5.73 19.95 14.95
C GLU A 379 -5.20 19.05 13.85
N ILE A 380 -4.80 17.82 14.23
CA ILE A 380 -4.44 16.78 13.26
C ILE A 380 -5.66 16.50 12.38
N PHE A 381 -6.84 16.31 12.96
CA PHE A 381 -8.07 16.09 12.18
C PHE A 381 -8.31 17.20 11.15
N GLU A 382 -8.18 18.48 11.53
CA GLU A 382 -8.35 19.62 10.62
C GLU A 382 -7.38 19.60 9.44
N TYR A 383 -6.10 19.32 9.69
CA TYR A 383 -5.11 19.25 8.64
C TYR A 383 -5.48 18.21 7.56
N PHE A 384 -5.86 17.01 7.98
CA PHE A 384 -6.20 15.94 7.03
C PHE A 384 -7.55 16.18 6.34
N ILE A 385 -8.52 16.81 7.02
CA ILE A 385 -9.81 17.26 6.43
C ILE A 385 -9.59 18.30 5.33
N HIS A 386 -8.83 19.35 5.63
CA HIS A 386 -8.65 20.44 4.70
C HIS A 386 -7.76 20.07 3.51
N ASN A 387 -6.70 19.28 3.74
CA ASN A 387 -5.66 19.07 2.74
C ASN A 387 -5.75 17.69 2.03
N GLN A 388 -6.56 16.74 2.53
CA GLN A 388 -6.70 15.40 1.92
C GLN A 388 -8.15 14.85 1.88
N PRO A 389 -9.16 15.60 1.42
CA PRO A 389 -10.57 15.16 1.46
C PRO A 389 -10.89 13.93 0.58
N THR A 390 -10.04 13.59 -0.39
CA THR A 390 -10.26 12.53 -1.40
C THR A 390 -9.24 11.39 -1.37
N ALA A 391 -8.31 11.36 -0.41
CA ALA A 391 -7.21 10.40 -0.38
C ALA A 391 -7.57 9.00 0.19
N THR A 392 -8.79 8.81 0.69
CA THR A 392 -9.20 7.57 1.36
C THR A 392 -9.47 6.46 0.35
N THR A 393 -8.60 5.45 0.32
CA THR A 393 -8.74 4.25 -0.52
C THR A 393 -9.71 3.21 0.05
N ASP A 394 -10.03 3.30 1.35
CA ASP A 394 -10.85 2.33 2.08
C ASP A 394 -12.24 2.91 2.40
N HIS A 395 -13.28 2.17 2.00
CA HIS A 395 -14.69 2.57 2.14
C HIS A 395 -15.06 2.82 3.61
N LEU A 396 -14.62 1.96 4.53
CA LEU A 396 -14.91 2.07 5.97
C LEU A 396 -14.34 3.37 6.57
N THR A 397 -13.09 3.67 6.22
CA THR A 397 -12.42 4.89 6.67
C THR A 397 -13.12 6.13 6.10
N HIS A 398 -13.53 6.09 4.83
CA HIS A 398 -14.29 7.17 4.19
C HIS A 398 -15.68 7.36 4.82
N ARG A 399 -16.37 6.27 5.18
CA ARG A 399 -17.67 6.32 5.87
C ARG A 399 -17.55 7.02 7.22
N ARG A 400 -16.62 6.56 8.08
CA ARG A 400 -16.41 7.17 9.41
C ARG A 400 -16.04 8.65 9.30
N TRP A 401 -15.28 9.01 8.28
CA TRP A 401 -14.96 10.40 7.99
C TRP A 401 -16.20 11.23 7.67
N LYS A 402 -17.06 10.74 6.75
CA LYS A 402 -18.34 11.37 6.40
C LYS A 402 -19.27 11.50 7.62
N GLU A 403 -19.30 10.50 8.50
CA GLU A 403 -20.07 10.54 9.75
C GLU A 403 -19.64 11.72 10.64
N VAL A 404 -18.33 11.94 10.78
CA VAL A 404 -17.78 13.07 11.56
C VAL A 404 -18.09 14.41 10.91
N VAL A 405 -17.91 14.53 9.60
CA VAL A 405 -18.23 15.77 8.86
C VAL A 405 -19.73 16.11 8.97
N SER A 406 -20.60 15.11 8.80
CA SER A 406 -22.05 15.31 8.94
C SER A 406 -22.46 15.67 10.37
N ALA A 407 -21.81 15.10 11.38
CA ALA A 407 -22.02 15.49 12.77
C ALA A 407 -21.55 16.93 13.04
N LEU A 408 -20.44 17.37 12.45
CA LEU A 408 -19.96 18.76 12.55
C LEU A 408 -20.93 19.74 11.88
N GLU A 409 -21.47 19.41 10.71
CA GLU A 409 -22.50 20.24 10.03
C GLU A 409 -23.76 20.38 10.88
N ARG A 410 -24.22 19.29 11.52
CA ARG A 410 -25.35 19.30 12.45
C ARG A 410 -25.08 20.07 13.74
N LEU A 411 -23.84 20.05 14.22
CA LEU A 411 -23.44 20.79 15.41
C LEU A 411 -23.58 22.31 15.18
N GLY A 412 -23.30 22.76 13.95
CA GLY A 412 -23.56 24.13 13.51
C GLY A 412 -22.78 25.17 14.32
N ASP A 413 -23.44 26.27 14.70
CA ASP A 413 -22.81 27.29 15.55
C ASP A 413 -22.84 26.84 17.01
N ALA A 414 -21.70 26.35 17.49
CA ALA A 414 -21.50 25.83 18.83
C ALA A 414 -20.14 26.28 19.38
N PRO A 415 -19.94 26.27 20.71
CA PRO A 415 -18.65 26.62 21.30
C PRO A 415 -17.49 25.85 20.67
N ALA A 416 -16.32 26.49 20.57
CA ALA A 416 -15.13 25.88 19.95
C ALA A 416 -14.75 24.55 20.61
N VAL A 417 -14.95 24.42 21.92
CA VAL A 417 -14.66 23.21 22.70
C VAL A 417 -15.50 22.01 22.23
N GLU A 418 -16.79 22.21 21.89
CA GLU A 418 -17.65 21.14 21.37
C GLU A 418 -17.14 20.65 20.01
N HIS A 419 -16.70 21.56 19.15
CA HIS A 419 -16.09 21.22 17.85
C HIS A 419 -14.79 20.44 18.02
N GLN A 420 -13.89 20.90 18.90
CA GLN A 420 -12.61 20.25 19.17
C GLN A 420 -12.80 18.83 19.72
N LEU A 421 -13.76 18.66 20.62
CA LEU A 421 -14.08 17.37 21.22
C LEU A 421 -14.68 16.41 20.18
N LEU A 422 -15.65 16.86 19.39
CA LEU A 422 -16.27 16.04 18.34
C LEU A 422 -15.23 15.60 17.29
N LYS A 423 -14.31 16.48 16.90
CA LYS A 423 -13.19 16.17 16.00
C LYS A 423 -12.24 15.13 16.59
N SER A 424 -11.90 15.26 17.88
CA SER A 424 -11.03 14.30 18.56
C SER A 424 -11.68 12.91 18.68
N ILE A 425 -12.96 12.84 19.06
CA ILE A 425 -13.73 11.57 19.10
C ILE A 425 -13.85 10.97 17.70
N GLY A 426 -14.14 11.80 16.70
CA GLY A 426 -14.19 11.39 15.31
C GLY A 426 -12.88 10.78 14.83
N LEU A 427 -11.75 11.39 15.19
CA LEU A 427 -10.42 10.89 14.86
C LEU A 427 -10.16 9.50 15.46
N PHE A 428 -10.49 9.31 16.75
CA PHE A 428 -10.44 7.99 17.38
C PHE A 428 -11.33 6.97 16.68
N ASN A 429 -12.54 7.38 16.27
CA ASN A 429 -13.42 6.50 15.53
C ASN A 429 -12.84 6.14 14.16
N ILE A 430 -12.23 7.07 13.42
CA ILE A 430 -11.58 6.80 12.12
C ILE A 430 -10.46 5.76 12.28
N ILE A 431 -9.60 5.93 13.28
CA ILE A 431 -8.49 5.00 13.59
C ILE A 431 -9.05 3.64 14.04
N GLY A 432 -10.11 3.65 14.85
CA GLY A 432 -10.73 2.46 15.40
C GLY A 432 -9.82 1.74 16.39
N ASN A 433 -9.89 0.41 16.43
CA ASN A 433 -9.14 -0.42 17.39
C ASN A 433 -7.63 -0.54 17.06
N GLN A 434 -7.14 0.04 15.97
CA GLN A 434 -5.70 0.02 15.67
C GLN A 434 -4.94 0.85 16.70
N GLY A 435 -3.96 0.24 17.36
CA GLY A 435 -3.17 0.89 18.42
C GLY A 435 -3.93 1.10 19.74
N SER A 436 -5.08 0.45 19.95
CA SER A 436 -5.91 0.59 21.16
C SER A 436 -6.48 2.00 21.43
N PHE A 437 -6.47 2.90 20.44
CA PHE A 437 -6.98 4.28 20.55
C PHE A 437 -8.51 4.38 20.45
N LYS A 438 -9.21 3.69 21.36
CA LYS A 438 -10.66 3.83 21.50
C LYS A 438 -10.98 5.17 22.15
N ALA A 439 -12.08 5.80 21.77
CA ALA A 439 -12.56 7.02 22.45
C ALA A 439 -13.13 6.68 23.83
N SER A 440 -12.30 6.16 24.74
CA SER A 440 -12.67 5.88 26.12
C SER A 440 -12.74 7.20 26.92
N PRO A 441 -13.46 7.22 28.06
CA PRO A 441 -13.48 8.40 28.93
C PRO A 441 -12.08 8.89 29.31
N GLU A 442 -11.14 7.98 29.56
CA GLU A 442 -9.77 8.29 29.95
C GLU A 442 -8.97 8.94 28.82
N LEU A 443 -9.09 8.45 27.58
CA LEU A 443 -8.41 9.04 26.43
C LEU A 443 -9.05 10.35 25.98
N VAL A 444 -10.37 10.46 26.07
CA VAL A 444 -11.09 11.71 25.76
C VAL A 444 -10.68 12.83 26.73
N ASN A 445 -10.48 12.50 28.01
CA ASN A 445 -9.98 13.44 29.02
C ASN A 445 -8.60 14.06 28.70
N LEU A 446 -7.82 13.45 27.79
CA LEU A 446 -6.54 13.97 27.35
C LEU A 446 -6.65 14.94 26.16
N CYS A 447 -7.82 15.09 25.56
CA CYS A 447 -8.02 15.92 24.36
C CYS A 447 -8.21 17.41 24.66
N LEU A 448 -8.48 17.78 25.91
CA LEU A 448 -8.71 19.15 26.36
C LEU A 448 -8.04 19.39 27.71
N SER A 449 -7.55 20.61 27.95
CA SER A 449 -6.80 20.96 29.16
C SER A 449 -7.68 21.14 30.40
N ASP A 450 -8.95 21.53 30.23
CA ASP A 450 -9.88 21.77 31.33
C ASP A 450 -10.98 20.70 31.38
N ARG A 451 -11.10 20.04 32.55
CA ARG A 451 -12.05 18.93 32.75
C ARG A 451 -13.49 19.39 32.87
N GLU A 452 -13.75 20.57 33.41
CA GLU A 452 -15.13 21.05 33.58
C GLU A 452 -15.74 21.38 32.22
N THR A 453 -15.02 22.13 31.38
CA THR A 453 -15.46 22.41 29.99
C THR A 453 -15.59 21.14 29.15
N LEU A 454 -14.69 20.16 29.33
CA LEU A 454 -14.80 18.87 28.66
C LEU A 454 -16.09 18.12 29.04
N ASN A 455 -16.42 18.05 30.32
CA ASN A 455 -17.63 17.35 30.78
C ASN A 455 -18.90 18.03 30.26
N MET A 456 -18.97 19.36 30.31
CA MET A 456 -20.10 20.12 29.75
C MET A 456 -20.23 19.90 28.23
N ALA A 457 -19.11 19.87 27.50
CA ALA A 457 -19.12 19.60 26.07
C ALA A 457 -19.55 18.16 25.75
N LEU A 458 -19.09 17.17 26.52
CA LEU A 458 -19.53 15.77 26.37
C LEU A 458 -21.04 15.61 26.60
N GLU A 459 -21.58 16.21 27.66
CA GLU A 459 -23.00 16.19 27.97
C GLU A 459 -23.82 16.83 26.82
N SER A 460 -23.40 18.01 26.35
CA SER A 460 -24.02 18.71 25.21
C SER A 460 -24.05 17.83 23.94
N LEU A 461 -22.93 17.17 23.59
CA LEU A 461 -22.84 16.30 22.41
C LEU A 461 -23.72 15.03 22.54
N LEU A 462 -23.85 14.47 23.75
CA LEU A 462 -24.72 13.34 24.04
C LEU A 462 -26.21 13.73 23.94
N GLU A 463 -26.59 14.87 24.52
CA GLU A 463 -27.97 15.39 24.47
C GLU A 463 -28.41 15.69 23.04
N LYS A 464 -27.53 16.30 22.23
CA LYS A 464 -27.76 16.57 20.80
C LYS A 464 -27.73 15.31 19.93
N SER A 465 -27.51 14.12 20.52
CA SER A 465 -27.39 12.84 19.81
C SER A 465 -26.37 12.89 18.66
N LEU A 466 -25.27 13.62 18.87
CA LEU A 466 -24.13 13.70 17.94
C LEU A 466 -23.11 12.59 18.24
N ILE A 467 -23.05 12.15 19.50
CA ILE A 467 -22.27 10.99 19.94
C ILE A 467 -23.15 10.04 20.75
N LYS A 468 -22.78 8.75 20.80
CA LYS A 468 -23.37 7.72 21.67
C LYS A 468 -22.27 7.01 22.45
N TYR A 469 -22.55 6.66 23.71
CA TYR A 469 -21.66 5.82 24.50
C TYR A 469 -22.02 4.33 24.39
N GLN A 470 -21.11 3.53 23.84
CA GLN A 470 -21.28 2.07 23.72
C GLN A 470 -20.78 1.37 24.98
N LYS A 471 -21.69 1.05 25.92
CA LYS A 471 -21.35 0.41 27.20
C LYS A 471 -20.54 -0.89 27.06
N PHE A 472 -20.82 -1.71 26.05
CA PHE A 472 -20.12 -2.99 25.84
C PHE A 472 -18.65 -2.80 25.44
N ASN A 473 -18.36 -1.77 24.64
CA ASN A 473 -17.02 -1.50 24.14
C ASN A 473 -16.26 -0.44 24.97
N GLY A 474 -16.95 0.28 25.85
CA GLY A 474 -16.39 1.34 26.68
C GLY A 474 -15.95 2.58 25.90
N GLU A 475 -16.63 2.91 24.79
CA GLU A 475 -16.21 3.99 23.88
C GLU A 475 -17.34 4.94 23.47
N TYR A 476 -16.97 6.20 23.21
CA TYR A 476 -17.81 7.17 22.52
C TYR A 476 -17.71 6.97 21.01
N ARG A 477 -18.86 6.95 20.32
CA ARG A 477 -18.91 6.97 18.86
C ARG A 477 -19.68 8.17 18.36
N VAL A 478 -19.16 8.80 17.32
CA VAL A 478 -19.93 9.73 16.49
C VAL A 478 -21.11 8.99 15.90
N TRP A 479 -22.27 9.64 15.95
CA TRP A 479 -23.55 9.04 15.62
C TRP A 479 -24.25 9.87 14.55
N GLN A 480 -24.38 9.29 13.34
CA GLN A 480 -25.08 9.96 12.25
C GLN A 480 -26.59 9.68 12.24
N GLY A 481 -27.07 8.63 12.93
CA GLY A 481 -28.50 8.29 12.96
C GLY A 481 -28.84 6.87 12.52
N SER A 482 -27.87 6.09 12.03
CA SER A 482 -28.11 4.78 11.41
C SER A 482 -27.54 3.61 12.21
N ASP A 483 -28.38 2.66 12.60
CA ASP A 483 -27.98 1.35 13.17
C ASP A 483 -27.79 0.29 12.05
N PHE A 484 -27.93 0.66 10.77
CA PHE A 484 -27.90 -0.26 9.64
C PHE A 484 -26.46 -0.54 9.17
N ASP A 485 -26.03 -1.80 9.30
CA ASP A 485 -24.73 -2.28 8.82
C ASP A 485 -24.85 -2.76 7.36
N LEU A 486 -24.71 -1.81 6.42
CA LEU A 486 -24.77 -2.07 4.98
C LEU A 486 -23.76 -3.13 4.52
N GLU A 487 -22.56 -3.17 5.08
CA GLU A 487 -21.50 -4.08 4.63
C GLU A 487 -21.77 -5.53 5.03
N LEU A 488 -22.22 -5.74 6.27
CA LEU A 488 -22.62 -7.06 6.72
C LEU A 488 -23.76 -7.61 5.84
N GLU A 489 -24.71 -6.75 5.47
CA GLU A 489 -25.83 -7.12 4.61
C GLU A 489 -25.37 -7.44 3.18
N ILE A 490 -24.52 -6.60 2.57
CA ILE A 490 -23.92 -6.86 1.24
C ILE A 490 -23.19 -8.20 1.24
N LYS A 491 -22.34 -8.45 2.24
CA LYS A 491 -21.58 -9.70 2.35
C LYS A 491 -22.50 -10.91 2.46
N THR A 492 -23.57 -10.79 3.25
CA THR A 492 -24.56 -11.85 3.44
C THR A 492 -25.30 -12.13 2.13
N LEU A 493 -25.72 -11.10 1.40
CA LEU A 493 -26.42 -11.24 0.12
C LEU A 493 -25.52 -11.75 -1.00
N LYS A 494 -24.26 -11.31 -1.07
CA LYS A 494 -23.27 -11.85 -2.04
C LYS A 494 -23.05 -13.35 -1.85
N GLN A 495 -23.19 -13.87 -0.62
CA GLN A 495 -23.12 -15.32 -0.35
C GLN A 495 -24.40 -16.07 -0.73
N GLN A 496 -25.55 -15.38 -0.73
CA GLN A 496 -26.85 -15.95 -1.11
C GLN A 496 -27.09 -15.91 -2.62
N LEU A 497 -26.49 -14.95 -3.34
CA LEU A 497 -26.59 -14.83 -4.78
C LEU A 497 -25.92 -16.04 -5.45
N GLY A 498 -26.69 -16.73 -6.29
CA GLY A 498 -26.23 -17.91 -7.03
C GLY A 498 -25.31 -17.56 -8.20
N ARG A 499 -24.83 -18.59 -8.89
CA ARG A 499 -24.09 -18.43 -10.16
C ARG A 499 -25.06 -18.41 -11.34
N ASP A 500 -25.76 -17.30 -11.52
CA ASP A 500 -26.64 -17.07 -12.68
C ASP A 500 -25.83 -16.78 -13.95
N SER A 501 -26.47 -16.79 -15.12
CA SER A 501 -25.81 -16.40 -16.37
C SER A 501 -25.44 -14.91 -16.35
N LEU A 502 -24.14 -14.60 -16.44
CA LEU A 502 -23.67 -13.21 -16.53
C LEU A 502 -24.19 -12.57 -17.82
N ALA A 503 -24.21 -13.35 -18.90
CA ALA A 503 -24.67 -12.89 -20.20
C ALA A 503 -26.15 -12.49 -20.19
N ASP A 504 -26.99 -13.25 -19.49
CA ASP A 504 -28.42 -12.93 -19.38
C ASP A 504 -28.65 -11.69 -18.50
N ILE A 505 -27.90 -11.57 -17.39
CA ILE A 505 -27.96 -10.37 -16.52
C ILE A 505 -27.57 -9.12 -17.32
N LEU A 506 -26.44 -9.15 -18.03
CA LEU A 506 -26.00 -8.01 -18.85
C LEU A 506 -26.96 -7.71 -19.99
N SER A 507 -27.53 -8.73 -20.63
CA SER A 507 -28.50 -8.52 -21.71
C SER A 507 -29.78 -7.83 -21.23
N GLN A 508 -30.18 -8.04 -19.97
CA GLN A 508 -31.33 -7.37 -19.36
C GLN A 508 -30.99 -5.94 -18.92
N ARG A 509 -29.81 -5.74 -18.31
CA ARG A 509 -29.39 -4.45 -17.75
C ARG A 509 -28.91 -3.48 -18.82
N ASN A 510 -28.08 -3.95 -19.73
CA ASN A 510 -27.43 -3.15 -20.77
C ASN A 510 -27.60 -3.81 -22.15
N PRO A 511 -28.79 -3.72 -22.75
CA PRO A 511 -29.06 -4.32 -24.05
C PRO A 511 -28.23 -3.65 -25.14
N LEU A 512 -27.40 -4.43 -25.83
CA LEU A 512 -26.58 -3.93 -26.92
C LEU A 512 -27.43 -3.57 -28.14
N LEU A 513 -27.26 -2.35 -28.64
CA LEU A 513 -27.99 -1.85 -29.81
C LEU A 513 -27.42 -2.43 -31.12
N PRO A 514 -28.25 -2.66 -32.15
CA PRO A 514 -27.78 -3.09 -33.46
C PRO A 514 -26.73 -2.14 -34.05
N LEU A 515 -25.62 -2.70 -34.56
CA LEU A 515 -24.53 -1.94 -35.15
C LEU A 515 -24.66 -1.87 -36.66
N VAL A 516 -24.89 -0.67 -37.19
CA VAL A 516 -25.08 -0.44 -38.63
C VAL A 516 -23.74 -0.48 -39.37
N ALA A 517 -23.69 -1.21 -40.48
CA ALA A 517 -22.56 -1.18 -41.40
C ALA A 517 -22.63 0.09 -42.28
N CYS A 518 -22.32 1.25 -41.70
CA CYS A 518 -22.55 2.57 -42.31
C CYS A 518 -21.94 2.70 -43.72
N LYS A 519 -20.65 2.37 -43.88
CA LYS A 519 -19.94 2.47 -45.16
C LYS A 519 -20.61 1.63 -46.26
N TYR A 520 -20.93 0.38 -45.95
CA TYR A 520 -21.56 -0.52 -46.91
C TYR A 520 -22.98 -0.06 -47.26
N SER A 521 -23.75 0.35 -46.24
CA SER A 521 -25.14 0.82 -46.41
C SER A 521 -25.21 2.07 -47.31
N ILE A 522 -24.25 3.00 -47.16
CA ILE A 522 -24.13 4.18 -48.03
C ILE A 522 -23.76 3.79 -49.46
N GLN A 523 -22.83 2.85 -49.64
CA GLN A 523 -22.34 2.46 -50.97
C GLN A 523 -23.36 1.64 -51.78
N GLN A 524 -24.18 0.82 -51.12
CA GLN A 524 -25.08 -0.14 -51.76
C GLN A 524 -26.56 0.21 -51.61
N GLY A 525 -26.90 1.27 -50.87
CA GLY A 525 -28.28 1.71 -50.63
C GLY A 525 -29.14 0.72 -49.83
N THR A 526 -28.56 -0.34 -49.28
CA THR A 526 -29.26 -1.37 -48.49
C THR A 526 -28.77 -1.35 -47.05
N LEU A 527 -29.66 -1.13 -46.08
CA LEU A 527 -29.32 -1.15 -44.66
C LEU A 527 -28.88 -2.55 -44.23
N ARG A 528 -27.64 -2.67 -43.78
CA ARG A 528 -27.11 -3.89 -43.16
C ARG A 528 -26.63 -3.56 -41.75
N TYR A 529 -26.92 -4.44 -40.80
CA TYR A 529 -26.54 -4.28 -39.41
C TYR A 529 -26.13 -5.62 -38.81
N PHE A 530 -25.32 -5.55 -37.76
CA PHE A 530 -24.99 -6.66 -36.89
C PHE A 530 -25.84 -6.59 -35.63
N LEU A 531 -26.31 -7.75 -35.15
CA LEU A 531 -26.95 -7.87 -33.86
C LEU A 531 -25.94 -8.35 -32.81
N PRO A 532 -25.45 -7.46 -31.92
CA PRO A 532 -24.57 -7.86 -30.82
C PRO A 532 -25.35 -8.61 -29.72
N LEU A 533 -24.73 -9.64 -29.16
CA LEU A 533 -25.30 -10.50 -28.13
C LEU A 533 -24.23 -10.91 -27.11
N TYR A 534 -24.57 -10.87 -25.82
CA TYR A 534 -23.76 -11.46 -24.77
C TYR A 534 -24.01 -12.97 -24.71
N VAL A 535 -22.94 -13.72 -24.53
CA VAL A 535 -22.98 -15.18 -24.45
C VAL A 535 -22.05 -15.66 -23.35
N ASP A 536 -22.47 -16.66 -22.61
CA ASP A 536 -21.62 -17.36 -21.65
C ASP A 536 -21.83 -18.89 -21.74
N ARG A 537 -21.20 -19.62 -20.82
CA ARG A 537 -21.31 -21.07 -20.75
C ARG A 537 -22.71 -21.61 -20.45
N TYR A 538 -23.61 -20.77 -19.95
CA TYR A 538 -24.97 -21.17 -19.58
C TYR A 538 -25.94 -20.97 -20.75
N ASN A 539 -25.80 -19.88 -21.48
CA ASN A 539 -26.73 -19.53 -22.57
C ASN A 539 -26.23 -19.85 -23.99
N TYR A 540 -24.97 -20.28 -24.19
CA TYR A 540 -24.42 -20.52 -25.55
C TYR A 540 -25.22 -21.48 -26.43
N LYS A 541 -25.95 -22.43 -25.84
CA LYS A 541 -26.79 -23.38 -26.59
C LYS A 541 -28.08 -22.77 -27.11
N GLN A 542 -28.50 -21.64 -26.55
CA GLN A 542 -29.74 -20.95 -26.91
C GLN A 542 -29.57 -20.05 -28.13
N ILE A 543 -28.33 -19.82 -28.58
CA ILE A 543 -28.03 -18.98 -29.74
C ILE A 543 -28.52 -19.67 -31.00
N ASP A 544 -29.45 -19.03 -31.70
CA ASP A 544 -29.84 -19.45 -33.04
C ASP A 544 -28.74 -19.15 -34.07
N LEU A 545 -27.80 -20.06 -34.25
CA LEU A 545 -26.78 -19.96 -35.29
C LEU A 545 -27.35 -20.12 -36.71
N SER A 546 -28.62 -20.54 -36.88
CA SER A 546 -29.22 -20.78 -38.20
C SER A 546 -29.68 -19.50 -38.92
N SER A 547 -29.95 -18.43 -38.17
CA SER A 547 -30.38 -17.12 -38.68
C SER A 547 -29.50 -16.57 -39.82
N GLN A 548 -30.13 -15.81 -40.74
CA GLN A 548 -29.45 -15.08 -41.81
C GLN A 548 -28.98 -13.68 -41.37
N THR A 549 -29.42 -13.21 -40.19
CA THR A 549 -28.99 -11.93 -39.63
C THR A 549 -27.56 -12.07 -39.10
N ALA A 550 -26.67 -11.16 -39.50
CA ALA A 550 -25.29 -11.12 -39.03
C ALA A 550 -25.25 -10.79 -37.52
N LYS A 551 -24.44 -11.51 -36.75
CA LYS A 551 -24.36 -11.35 -35.29
C LYS A 551 -22.95 -10.99 -34.85
N ILE A 552 -22.85 -10.26 -33.73
CA ILE A 552 -21.60 -10.12 -32.98
C ILE A 552 -21.79 -10.86 -31.67
N ILE A 553 -21.12 -12.00 -31.52
CA ILE A 553 -21.22 -12.86 -30.35
C ILE A 553 -20.08 -12.50 -29.41
N ILE A 554 -20.42 -11.85 -28.30
CA ILE A 554 -19.49 -11.47 -27.24
C ILE A 554 -19.54 -12.57 -26.18
N PHE A 555 -18.53 -13.43 -26.19
CA PHE A 555 -18.43 -14.56 -25.28
C PHE A 555 -17.69 -14.16 -24.00
N LEU A 556 -18.40 -14.16 -22.89
CA LEU A 556 -17.91 -13.86 -21.54
C LEU A 556 -17.23 -15.11 -20.97
N ALA A 557 -15.90 -15.13 -20.96
CA ALA A 557 -15.14 -16.26 -20.46
C ALA A 557 -14.71 -16.02 -19.00
N GLU A 558 -15.35 -16.71 -18.07
CA GLU A 558 -14.99 -16.63 -16.64
C GLU A 558 -13.85 -17.58 -16.27
N HIS A 559 -13.67 -18.67 -17.03
CA HIS A 559 -12.67 -19.70 -16.78
C HIS A 559 -11.95 -20.12 -18.07
N GLU A 560 -10.79 -20.79 -17.96
CA GLU A 560 -10.05 -21.29 -19.14
C GLU A 560 -10.86 -22.30 -19.98
N ASP A 561 -11.68 -23.13 -19.32
CA ASP A 561 -12.59 -24.06 -20.00
C ASP A 561 -13.61 -23.33 -20.90
N ASP A 562 -13.99 -22.10 -20.53
CA ASP A 562 -14.94 -21.29 -21.30
C ASP A 562 -14.29 -20.80 -22.61
N ILE A 563 -12.96 -20.61 -22.65
CA ILE A 563 -12.19 -20.28 -23.86
C ILE A 563 -12.19 -21.46 -24.84
N GLN A 564 -12.09 -22.69 -24.32
CA GLN A 564 -12.20 -23.89 -25.15
C GLN A 564 -13.61 -24.01 -25.75
N LEU A 565 -14.63 -23.74 -24.94
CA LEU A 565 -16.03 -23.74 -25.38
C LEU A 565 -16.29 -22.68 -26.46
N PHE A 566 -15.76 -21.46 -26.29
CA PHE A 566 -15.79 -20.41 -27.31
C PHE A 566 -15.18 -20.87 -28.64
N THR A 567 -14.00 -21.50 -28.58
CA THR A 567 -13.32 -22.02 -29.78
C THR A 567 -14.14 -23.10 -30.47
N GLN A 568 -14.81 -23.97 -29.70
CA GLN A 568 -15.73 -24.98 -30.25
C GLN A 568 -16.96 -24.34 -30.91
N LEU A 569 -17.55 -23.32 -30.28
CA LEU A 569 -18.70 -22.58 -30.80
C LEU A 569 -18.36 -21.92 -32.15
N GLN A 570 -17.23 -21.22 -32.23
CA GLN A 570 -16.75 -20.55 -33.44
C GLN A 570 -16.53 -21.55 -34.59
N LYS A 571 -15.88 -22.69 -34.30
CA LYS A 571 -15.65 -23.75 -35.30
C LYS A 571 -16.94 -24.39 -35.80
N LYS A 572 -17.94 -24.53 -34.92
CA LYS A 572 -19.23 -25.17 -35.23
C LYS A 572 -20.11 -24.30 -36.14
N ASP A 573 -20.11 -22.99 -35.96
CA ASP A 573 -20.91 -22.09 -36.80
C ASP A 573 -20.39 -22.04 -38.23
N GLY A 574 -19.08 -21.83 -38.42
CA GLY A 574 -18.44 -21.89 -39.74
C GLY A 574 -18.97 -20.89 -40.78
N LYS A 575 -19.82 -19.94 -40.38
CA LYS A 575 -20.42 -18.92 -41.24
C LYS A 575 -19.56 -17.66 -41.29
N PRO A 576 -19.39 -17.03 -42.47
CA PRO A 576 -18.58 -15.81 -42.61
C PRO A 576 -19.27 -14.53 -42.09
N LEU A 577 -20.55 -14.59 -41.69
CA LEU A 577 -21.35 -13.42 -41.33
C LEU A 577 -21.40 -13.13 -39.82
N ASN A 578 -20.95 -14.07 -38.97
CA ASN A 578 -20.93 -13.88 -37.52
C ASN A 578 -19.52 -13.51 -37.05
N LEU A 579 -19.44 -12.48 -36.21
CA LEU A 579 -18.21 -12.06 -35.56
C LEU A 579 -18.18 -12.61 -34.13
N TYR A 580 -17.04 -13.16 -33.73
CA TYR A 580 -16.83 -13.75 -32.42
C TYR A 580 -15.82 -12.92 -31.65
N LEU A 581 -16.23 -12.39 -30.50
CA LEU A 581 -15.40 -11.62 -29.59
C LEU A 581 -15.28 -12.38 -28.27
N LEU A 582 -14.06 -12.54 -27.77
CA LEU A 582 -13.80 -13.18 -26.48
C LEU A 582 -13.53 -12.08 -25.44
N ALA A 583 -14.46 -11.90 -24.50
CA ALA A 583 -14.31 -10.99 -23.37
C ALA A 583 -13.64 -11.74 -22.21
N LYS A 584 -12.38 -11.38 -21.95
CA LYS A 584 -11.51 -12.02 -20.95
C LYS A 584 -11.60 -11.39 -19.56
N ASN A 585 -12.20 -10.21 -19.45
CA ASN A 585 -12.46 -9.47 -18.21
C ASN A 585 -13.79 -9.89 -17.52
N ALA A 586 -14.46 -10.94 -18.01
CA ALA A 586 -15.72 -11.41 -17.44
C ALA A 586 -15.68 -11.73 -15.93
N PRO A 587 -14.58 -12.26 -15.33
CA PRO A 587 -14.51 -12.44 -13.88
C PRO A 587 -14.61 -11.14 -13.08
N GLN A 588 -13.96 -10.07 -13.55
CA GLN A 588 -14.00 -8.76 -12.91
C GLN A 588 -15.41 -8.16 -13.03
N LEU A 589 -16.00 -8.26 -14.22
CA LEU A 589 -17.37 -7.83 -14.46
C LEU A 589 -18.38 -8.59 -13.59
N ARG A 590 -18.18 -9.90 -13.38
CA ARG A 590 -19.00 -10.71 -12.47
C ARG A 590 -18.98 -10.18 -11.05
N GLU A 591 -17.80 -9.86 -10.51
CA GLU A 591 -17.69 -9.35 -9.14
C GLU A 591 -18.46 -8.04 -8.96
N VAL A 592 -18.28 -7.11 -9.90
CA VAL A 592 -18.97 -5.81 -9.93
C VAL A 592 -20.49 -5.99 -10.05
N ILE A 593 -20.96 -6.80 -11.01
CA ILE A 593 -22.39 -7.06 -11.20
C ILE A 593 -23.02 -7.72 -9.97
N THR A 594 -22.34 -8.68 -9.35
CA THR A 594 -22.84 -9.35 -8.14
C THR A 594 -22.98 -8.36 -6.97
N GLU A 595 -22.06 -7.39 -6.88
CA GLU A 595 -22.12 -6.34 -5.88
C GLU A 595 -23.26 -5.35 -6.13
N ILE A 596 -23.48 -4.95 -7.39
CA ILE A 596 -24.62 -4.12 -7.78
C ILE A 596 -25.94 -4.83 -7.48
N GLN A 597 -26.07 -6.11 -7.83
CA GLN A 597 -27.27 -6.89 -7.52
C GLN A 597 -27.54 -6.96 -6.01
N ALA A 598 -26.49 -7.11 -5.19
CA ALA A 598 -26.64 -7.08 -3.74
C ALA A 598 -27.14 -5.71 -3.26
N LEU A 599 -26.56 -4.60 -3.75
CA LEU A 599 -26.96 -3.24 -3.41
C LEU A 599 -28.41 -2.92 -3.84
N GLU A 600 -28.78 -3.25 -5.08
CA GLU A 600 -30.14 -3.07 -5.60
C GLU A 600 -31.16 -3.91 -4.82
N ARG A 601 -30.76 -5.10 -4.36
CA ARG A 601 -31.62 -5.94 -3.53
C ARG A 601 -31.82 -5.34 -2.15
N ILE A 602 -30.78 -4.76 -1.54
CA ILE A 602 -30.91 -4.04 -0.26
C ILE A 602 -31.85 -2.83 -0.42
N GLU A 603 -31.71 -2.08 -1.52
CA GLU A 603 -32.55 -0.92 -1.81
C GLU A 603 -34.04 -1.29 -1.92
N ASN A 604 -34.34 -2.44 -2.54
CA ASN A 604 -35.71 -2.86 -2.81
C ASN A 604 -36.36 -3.69 -1.69
N GLU A 605 -35.60 -4.55 -0.99
CA GLU A 605 -36.15 -5.54 -0.06
C GLU A 605 -36.04 -5.13 1.43
N ASN A 606 -35.12 -4.23 1.78
CA ASN A 606 -34.82 -3.97 3.19
C ASN A 606 -35.66 -2.85 3.80
N GLN A 607 -36.73 -3.21 4.51
CA GLN A 607 -37.64 -2.26 5.16
C GLN A 607 -36.95 -1.38 6.22
N ALA A 608 -35.88 -1.87 6.85
CA ALA A 608 -35.12 -1.08 7.83
C ALA A 608 -34.40 0.12 7.18
N LEU A 609 -34.00 -0.01 5.91
CA LEU A 609 -33.39 1.06 5.13
C LEU A 609 -34.37 2.21 4.87
N ASN A 610 -35.66 1.91 4.69
CA ASN A 610 -36.69 2.93 4.42
C ASN A 610 -36.94 3.88 5.59
N ALA A 611 -36.61 3.47 6.81
CA ALA A 611 -36.69 4.31 8.00
C ALA A 611 -35.41 5.10 8.27
N ASP A 612 -34.35 4.87 7.48
CA ASP A 612 -33.00 5.36 7.75
C ASP A 612 -32.44 6.16 6.55
N PRO A 613 -32.62 7.49 6.55
CA PRO A 613 -32.20 8.35 5.43
C PRO A 613 -30.67 8.38 5.26
N VAL A 614 -29.91 8.07 6.31
CA VAL A 614 -28.45 8.01 6.25
C VAL A 614 -28.01 6.75 5.51
N ALA A 615 -28.56 5.58 5.88
CA ALA A 615 -28.31 4.33 5.18
C ALA A 615 -28.74 4.39 3.70
N GLN A 616 -29.85 5.07 3.39
CA GLN A 616 -30.27 5.30 2.00
C GLN A 616 -29.26 6.12 1.19
N ARG A 617 -28.72 7.18 1.78
CA ARG A 617 -27.72 8.03 1.10
C ARG A 617 -26.41 7.26 0.89
N GLU A 618 -25.97 6.50 1.90
CA GLU A 618 -24.80 5.63 1.82
C GLU A 618 -24.94 4.59 0.71
N LEU A 619 -26.08 3.89 0.67
CA LEU A 619 -26.37 2.91 -0.37
C LEU A 619 -26.31 3.55 -1.77
N LYS A 620 -26.88 4.75 -1.94
CA LYS A 620 -26.86 5.46 -3.23
C LYS A 620 -25.46 5.89 -3.66
N ASP A 621 -24.67 6.43 -2.74
CA ASP A 621 -23.28 6.80 -3.01
C ASP A 621 -22.47 5.56 -3.44
N TYR A 622 -22.64 4.44 -2.73
CA TYR A 622 -21.94 3.20 -3.02
C TYR A 622 -22.39 2.60 -4.36
N LEU A 623 -23.71 2.51 -4.59
CA LEU A 623 -24.27 2.03 -5.85
C LEU A 623 -23.75 2.86 -7.04
N SER A 624 -23.70 4.19 -6.91
CA SER A 624 -23.14 5.07 -7.94
C SER A 624 -21.66 4.79 -8.22
N HIS A 625 -20.85 4.52 -7.18
CA HIS A 625 -19.43 4.21 -7.35
C HIS A 625 -19.23 2.88 -8.10
N VAL A 626 -19.99 1.84 -7.73
CA VAL A 626 -19.87 0.52 -8.37
C VAL A 626 -20.43 0.55 -9.80
N GLN A 627 -21.48 1.33 -10.08
CA GLN A 627 -21.99 1.56 -11.44
C GLN A 627 -20.95 2.23 -12.35
N GLN A 628 -20.16 3.17 -11.83
CA GLN A 628 -19.05 3.76 -12.61
C GLN A 628 -17.97 2.71 -12.93
N GLN A 629 -17.73 1.75 -12.03
CA GLN A 629 -16.82 0.63 -12.32
C GLN A 629 -17.41 -0.32 -13.39
N GLU A 630 -18.72 -0.56 -13.37
CA GLU A 630 -19.43 -1.33 -14.42
C GLU A 630 -19.27 -0.67 -15.79
N GLU A 631 -19.44 0.65 -15.90
CA GLU A 631 -19.29 1.38 -17.17
C GLU A 631 -17.86 1.37 -17.74
N GLN A 632 -16.85 1.23 -16.89
CA GLN A 632 -15.45 1.20 -17.30
C GLN A 632 -15.00 -0.17 -17.83
N LEU A 633 -15.65 -1.26 -17.41
CA LEU A 633 -15.33 -2.65 -17.76
C LEU A 633 -16.02 -3.08 -19.06
#